data_AF-A0A5I8LKU8-F1
#
_entry.id   AF-A0A5I8LKU8-F1
#
_cell.length_a   1.000
_cell.length_b   1.000
_cell.length_c   1.000
_cell.angle_alpha   90.00
_cell.angle_beta   90.00
_cell.angle_gamma   90.00
#
_symmetry.space_group_name_H-M   'P 1'
#
loop_
_entity.id
_entity.type
_entity.pdbx_description
1 polymer ?
#
loop_
_entity_poly.entity_id
_entity_poly.type
_entity_poly.pdbx_seq_one_letter_code
_entity_poly.pdbx_strand_id
1 'polypeptide(L)'
;MTVKYYAILTNQGAARLANATMLGSKLNLTQMAVGDANGVLPTPDPAQTKLINQKRIAPLNLLSVDPNNQSQIIAEQIIPENEGGFWIREIGLYDDEGVLIAVANCPETYKPQLQEGSGRTQTIRMILVVTNTEAITLKIDPSVVLATRKYVDDEVLELKLYVDDQMRNHIAAQDPHTQYAQKHNPTFTGEPKAPTPAAGNNTTRIATTEFVQAAVTALINGAPATLDTLKEIAAAINNDPKFSTTINNVLSGKQPLDETLTHLSGKDVAGLLAYLGLGETINLARNAVPATRRINSKPLTGDITLWASDVGALPIAGGRLNGALGIGADNALGGNSIVLGDNDTGIKQNGDGVLDIYANSAHVLRFISILVESMVSLKVNGNAVATGEVQAGNGSSRMTNNGDIFGSVWGNSWLSLWINNNFVADVQLGAGTSVTTWNNAGSWPNTPGYVVTSVWKDNQGENIDGINYAPLQKRVGNQWYTVQGGTT
;
A
#
# COMPACT_ATOMS: atom_id res chain seq x y z
N MET A 1 54.96 11.02 21.84
CA MET A 1 53.56 11.52 21.78
C MET A 1 53.45 12.67 22.75
N THR A 2 53.25 13.90 22.26
CA THR A 2 52.98 15.06 23.12
C THR A 2 51.62 14.85 23.79
N VAL A 3 51.62 14.69 25.11
CA VAL A 3 50.39 14.45 25.88
C VAL A 3 49.51 15.70 25.76
N LYS A 4 48.27 15.53 25.28
CA LYS A 4 47.38 16.65 24.96
C LYS A 4 46.91 17.42 26.20
N TYR A 5 46.81 16.73 27.34
CA TYR A 5 46.40 17.29 28.63
C TYR A 5 47.40 16.90 29.69
N TYR A 6 47.91 17.88 30.43
CA TYR A 6 48.96 17.64 31.42
C TYR A 6 48.96 18.74 32.48
N ALA A 7 49.52 18.41 33.64
CA ALA A 7 49.76 19.35 34.72
C ALA A 7 51.26 19.59 34.86
N ILE A 8 51.64 20.83 35.16
CA ILE A 8 53.01 21.21 35.48
C ILE A 8 53.04 22.04 36.76
N LEU A 9 54.17 21.99 37.46
CA LEU A 9 54.49 22.97 38.48
C LEU A 9 54.75 24.31 37.81
N THR A 10 54.23 25.38 38.41
CA THR A 10 54.70 26.73 38.08
C THR A 10 56.11 26.91 38.64
N ASN A 11 56.84 27.92 38.16
CA ASN A 11 58.15 28.28 38.70
C ASN A 11 58.07 28.58 40.21
N GLN A 12 56.94 29.18 40.65
CA GLN A 12 56.68 29.43 42.07
C GLN A 12 56.42 28.13 42.84
N GLY A 13 55.64 27.20 42.26
CA GLY A 13 55.34 25.92 42.88
C GLY A 13 56.56 25.01 43.00
N ALA A 14 57.41 24.94 41.98
CA ALA A 14 58.65 24.16 42.02
C ALA A 14 59.61 24.70 43.09
N ALA A 15 59.77 26.01 43.20
CA ALA A 15 60.60 26.64 44.23
C ALA A 15 60.08 26.36 45.64
N ARG A 16 58.76 26.48 45.86
CA ARG A 16 58.13 26.21 47.15
C ARG A 16 58.22 24.73 47.55
N LEU A 17 58.01 23.82 46.61
CA LEU A 17 58.15 22.38 46.86
C LEU A 17 59.60 21.98 47.19
N ALA A 18 60.57 22.55 46.47
CA ALA A 18 61.99 22.33 46.75
C ALA A 18 62.38 22.86 48.14
N ASN A 19 61.91 24.06 48.51
CA ASN A 19 62.14 24.63 49.84
C ASN A 19 61.52 23.78 50.95
N ALA A 20 60.28 23.32 50.78
CA ALA A 20 59.62 22.42 51.72
C ALA A 20 60.43 21.13 51.92
N THR A 21 60.87 20.53 50.81
CA THR A 21 61.72 19.33 50.84
C THR A 21 63.04 19.56 51.58
N MET A 22 63.72 20.67 51.33
CA MET A 22 65.02 20.98 51.92
C MET A 22 64.93 21.28 53.42
N LEU A 23 63.89 21.98 53.85
CA LEU A 23 63.70 22.38 55.25
C LEU A 23 63.00 21.31 56.10
N GLY A 24 62.53 20.22 55.48
CA GLY A 24 61.68 19.22 56.14
C GLY A 24 60.31 19.74 56.54
N SER A 25 59.91 20.91 56.04
CA SER A 25 58.56 21.44 56.19
C SER A 25 57.65 20.90 55.10
N LYS A 26 56.34 21.05 55.26
CA LYS A 26 55.37 20.57 54.28
C LYS A 26 54.68 21.72 53.56
N LEU A 27 54.59 21.60 52.24
CA LEU A 27 53.81 22.50 51.39
C LEU A 27 52.33 22.13 51.51
N ASN A 28 51.53 23.06 52.01
CA ASN A 28 50.09 22.88 52.17
C ASN A 28 49.38 23.30 50.89
N LEU A 29 48.97 22.35 50.06
CA LEU A 29 48.06 22.63 48.94
C LEU A 29 46.63 22.60 49.48
N THR A 30 45.91 23.71 49.37
CA THR A 30 44.63 23.87 50.07
C THR A 30 43.44 24.04 49.14
N GLN A 31 43.63 24.65 47.97
CA GLN A 31 42.54 25.00 47.06
C GLN A 31 42.83 24.57 45.63
N MET A 32 41.76 24.29 44.89
CA MET A 32 41.82 24.06 43.45
C MET A 32 40.85 25.01 42.76
N ALA A 33 41.31 25.67 41.71
CA ALA A 33 40.49 26.50 40.85
C ALA A 33 40.28 25.85 39.49
N VAL A 34 39.15 26.17 38.86
CA VAL A 34 38.80 25.81 37.49
C VAL A 34 38.38 27.05 36.71
N GLY A 35 38.73 27.09 35.43
CA GLY A 35 38.46 28.20 34.53
C GLY A 35 38.07 27.77 33.13
N ASP A 36 37.44 28.67 32.38
CA ASP A 36 37.04 28.43 30.99
C ASP A 36 38.08 28.91 29.97
N ALA A 37 39.17 29.54 30.45
CA ALA A 37 40.25 30.12 29.65
C ALA A 37 39.77 31.04 28.51
N ASN A 38 38.68 31.79 28.72
CA ASN A 38 38.02 32.62 27.72
C ASN A 38 37.56 31.86 26.46
N GLY A 39 37.26 30.57 26.60
CA GLY A 39 36.72 29.73 25.53
C GLY A 39 37.77 29.04 24.65
N VAL A 40 39.07 29.21 24.92
CA VAL A 40 40.15 28.58 24.16
C VAL A 40 40.96 27.66 25.06
N LEU A 41 41.24 26.44 24.62
CA LEU A 41 42.06 25.48 25.39
C LEU A 41 43.49 26.03 25.61
N PRO A 42 43.93 26.26 26.86
CA PRO A 42 45.23 26.85 27.11
C PRO A 42 46.35 25.81 27.12
N THR A 43 47.57 26.28 26.87
CA THR A 43 48.80 25.49 27.08
C THR A 43 49.38 25.90 28.43
N PRO A 44 49.52 24.97 29.41
CA PRO A 44 50.13 25.27 30.70
C PRO A 44 51.55 25.83 30.56
N ASP A 45 51.82 26.95 31.21
CA ASP A 45 53.12 27.64 31.20
C ASP A 45 53.67 27.78 32.65
N PRO A 46 54.90 27.32 32.93
CA PRO A 46 55.51 27.48 34.26
C PRO A 46 55.55 28.92 34.79
N ALA A 47 55.53 29.94 33.91
CA ALA A 47 55.53 31.34 34.32
C ALA A 47 54.16 31.84 34.82
N GLN A 48 53.09 31.05 34.73
CA GLN A 48 51.77 31.43 35.21
C GLN A 48 51.74 31.66 36.72
N THR A 49 51.13 32.77 37.13
CA THR A 49 50.86 33.11 38.53
C THR A 49 49.36 33.08 38.87
N LYS A 50 48.49 32.97 37.86
CA LYS A 50 47.04 32.83 37.97
C LYS A 50 46.46 32.13 36.73
N LEU A 51 45.23 31.62 36.85
CA LEU A 51 44.44 31.12 35.71
C LEU A 51 44.04 32.26 34.76
N ILE A 52 43.85 31.94 33.48
CA ILE A 52 43.51 32.91 32.43
C ILE A 52 42.12 33.50 32.65
N ASN A 53 41.12 32.66 32.95
CA ASN A 53 39.79 33.07 33.33
C ASN A 53 39.17 32.09 34.34
N GLN A 54 39.47 32.30 35.62
CA GLN A 54 38.92 31.51 36.72
C GLN A 54 37.40 31.67 36.82
N LYS A 55 36.68 30.56 36.89
CA LYS A 55 35.22 30.52 37.13
C LYS A 55 34.88 30.11 38.56
N ARG A 56 35.69 29.25 39.15
CA ARG A 56 35.45 28.74 40.50
C ARG A 56 36.77 28.38 41.17
N ILE A 57 36.87 28.66 42.46
CA ILE A 57 37.92 28.14 43.35
C ILE A 57 37.26 27.64 44.62
N ALA A 58 37.65 26.47 45.09
CA ALA A 58 37.20 25.97 46.39
C ALA A 58 38.28 25.06 47.02
N PRO A 59 38.13 24.71 48.31
CA PRO A 59 39.05 23.82 49.00
C PRO A 59 39.15 22.43 48.33
N LEU A 60 40.32 21.81 48.44
CA LEU A 60 40.51 20.41 48.04
C LEU A 60 39.69 19.47 48.93
N ASN A 61 39.01 18.51 48.28
CA ASN A 61 38.32 17.41 48.94
C ASN A 61 39.29 16.26 49.24
N LEU A 62 40.20 15.97 48.31
CA LEU A 62 41.22 14.94 48.47
C LEU A 62 42.57 15.41 47.91
N LEU A 63 43.63 15.14 48.65
CA LEU A 63 45.01 15.25 48.22
C LEU A 63 45.78 14.05 48.76
N SER A 64 46.12 13.12 47.89
CA SER A 64 46.81 11.88 48.23
C SER A 64 47.98 11.61 47.28
N VAL A 65 48.89 10.73 47.69
CA VAL A 65 49.88 10.13 46.78
C VAL A 65 49.17 9.08 45.93
N ASP A 66 49.52 8.96 44.64
CA ASP A 66 48.99 7.90 43.80
C ASP A 66 49.48 6.54 44.32
N PRO A 67 48.59 5.61 44.71
CA PRO A 67 49.00 4.30 45.23
C PRO A 67 49.79 3.46 44.22
N ASN A 68 49.66 3.73 42.93
CA ASN A 68 50.40 3.03 41.88
C ASN A 68 51.68 3.76 41.46
N ASN A 69 51.86 5.03 41.87
CA ASN A 69 53.06 5.81 41.57
C ASN A 69 53.36 6.83 42.67
N GLN A 70 54.34 6.49 43.53
CA GLN A 70 54.69 7.32 44.69
C GLN A 70 55.29 8.70 44.35
N SER A 71 55.61 8.97 43.07
CA SER A 71 56.08 10.28 42.59
C SER A 71 54.96 11.17 42.05
N GLN A 72 53.70 10.74 42.13
CA GLN A 72 52.54 11.51 41.71
C GLN A 72 51.64 11.82 42.89
N ILE A 73 51.14 13.05 42.93
CA ILE A 73 50.03 13.41 43.78
C ILE A 73 48.76 13.56 42.96
N ILE A 74 47.65 13.13 43.56
CA ILE A 74 46.31 13.27 43.04
C ILE A 74 45.60 14.29 43.90
N ALA A 75 45.31 15.45 43.31
CA ALA A 75 44.47 16.47 43.92
C ALA A 75 43.08 16.39 43.30
N GLU A 76 42.05 16.35 44.14
CA GLU A 76 40.66 16.31 43.71
C GLU A 76 39.81 17.37 44.37
N GLN A 77 38.87 17.85 43.57
CA GLN A 77 37.81 18.73 44.01
C GLN A 77 36.51 18.29 43.37
N ILE A 78 35.44 18.27 44.15
CA ILE A 78 34.08 17.97 43.69
C ILE A 78 33.34 19.28 43.48
N ILE A 79 32.73 19.41 42.30
CA ILE A 79 31.80 20.48 41.98
C ILE A 79 30.39 19.92 42.13
N PRO A 80 29.61 20.35 43.15
CA PRO A 80 28.27 19.84 43.40
C PRO A 80 27.26 20.25 42.30
N GLU A 81 26.09 19.63 42.29
CA GLU A 81 25.07 19.84 41.26
C GLU A 81 24.45 21.25 41.23
N ASN A 82 24.52 21.99 42.35
CA ASN A 82 24.02 23.35 42.49
C ASN A 82 25.01 24.43 42.03
N GLU A 83 26.25 24.06 41.68
CA GLU A 83 27.27 24.98 41.15
C GLU A 83 27.66 24.54 39.72
N GLY A 84 27.43 25.40 38.74
CA GLY A 84 27.65 25.08 37.33
C GLY A 84 27.29 26.22 36.39
N GLY A 85 26.97 25.90 35.14
CA GLY A 85 26.67 26.89 34.09
C GLY A 85 27.90 27.41 33.35
N PHE A 86 29.06 26.76 33.50
CA PHE A 86 30.31 27.17 32.86
C PHE A 86 31.10 25.99 32.29
N TRP A 87 31.94 26.30 31.31
CA TRP A 87 32.90 25.37 30.75
C TRP A 87 34.18 25.33 31.57
N ILE A 88 34.84 24.16 31.58
CA ILE A 88 36.11 23.97 32.26
C ILE A 88 37.17 23.55 31.22
N ARG A 89 38.30 24.27 31.20
CA ARG A 89 39.45 24.07 30.29
C ARG A 89 40.79 24.16 31.00
N GLU A 90 40.86 24.90 32.10
CA GLU A 90 42.06 25.03 32.92
C GLU A 90 41.76 24.72 34.38
N ILE A 91 42.78 24.22 35.07
CA ILE A 91 42.75 23.84 36.47
C ILE A 91 44.02 24.39 37.13
N GLY A 92 43.89 24.99 38.31
CA GLY A 92 45.01 25.51 39.10
C GLY A 92 44.99 24.96 40.52
N LEU A 93 46.15 24.58 41.05
CA LEU A 93 46.33 24.22 42.46
C LEU A 93 47.03 25.34 43.20
N TYR A 94 46.49 25.67 44.38
CA TYR A 94 46.93 26.79 45.19
C TYR A 94 47.33 26.32 46.59
N ASP A 95 48.36 26.95 47.15
CA ASP A 95 48.74 26.76 48.55
C ASP A 95 47.86 27.55 49.53
N ASP A 96 48.10 27.41 50.83
CA ASP A 96 47.43 28.14 51.91
C ASP A 96 47.64 29.66 51.87
N GLU A 97 48.68 30.13 51.18
CA GLU A 97 48.94 31.55 50.94
C GLU A 97 48.28 32.07 49.64
N GLY A 98 47.55 31.22 48.92
CA GLY A 98 46.85 31.59 47.68
C GLY A 98 47.77 31.71 46.46
N VAL A 99 48.96 31.13 46.50
CA VAL A 99 49.93 31.12 45.39
C VAL A 99 49.63 29.96 44.45
N LEU A 100 49.63 30.21 43.13
CA LEU A 100 49.43 29.16 42.13
C LEU A 100 50.65 28.25 42.04
N ILE A 101 50.53 27.04 42.59
CA ILE A 101 51.60 26.04 42.66
C ILE A 101 51.68 25.20 41.39
N ALA A 102 50.53 24.81 40.84
CA ALA A 102 50.50 24.00 39.63
C ALA A 102 49.33 24.40 38.74
N VAL A 103 49.53 24.24 37.44
CA VAL A 103 48.51 24.55 36.44
C VAL A 103 48.40 23.39 35.46
N ALA A 104 47.18 23.10 35.04
CA ALA A 104 46.87 22.07 34.07
C ALA A 104 45.81 22.53 33.09
N ASN A 105 45.84 21.97 31.89
CA ASN A 105 44.73 22.02 30.96
C ASN A 105 43.93 20.71 31.03
N CYS A 106 42.67 20.76 30.65
CA CYS A 106 41.80 19.58 30.65
C CYS A 106 40.90 19.53 29.41
N PRO A 107 40.34 18.36 29.06
CA PRO A 107 39.33 18.25 28.01
C PRO A 107 38.17 19.21 28.27
N GLU A 108 37.74 19.92 27.22
CA GLU A 108 36.64 20.87 27.34
C GLU A 108 35.38 20.17 27.83
N THR A 109 34.91 20.55 29.01
CA THR A 109 33.76 19.90 29.65
C THR A 109 32.79 20.95 30.15
N TYR A 110 31.53 20.82 29.76
CA TYR A 110 30.46 21.66 30.29
C TYR A 110 29.92 21.06 31.58
N LYS A 111 29.86 21.89 32.64
CA LYS A 111 29.29 21.53 33.93
C LYS A 111 27.92 22.18 34.08
N PRO A 112 26.80 21.48 33.84
CA PRO A 112 25.47 22.04 34.03
C PRO A 112 25.16 22.25 35.51
N GLN A 113 24.26 23.20 35.78
CA GLN A 113 23.62 23.39 37.09
C GLN A 113 22.22 22.73 37.10
N LEU A 114 21.73 22.33 38.26
CA LEU A 114 20.44 21.64 38.40
C LEU A 114 19.26 22.39 37.75
N GLN A 115 19.29 23.73 37.76
CA GLN A 115 18.26 24.59 37.17
C GLN A 115 18.18 24.47 35.64
N GLU A 116 19.22 23.96 34.98
CA GLU A 116 19.22 23.66 33.53
C GLU A 116 18.56 22.31 33.21
N GLY A 117 17.94 21.65 34.20
CA GLY A 117 17.23 20.38 34.04
C GLY A 117 18.13 19.13 34.06
N SER A 118 19.44 19.30 34.23
CA SER A 118 20.42 18.20 34.33
C SER A 118 21.45 18.51 35.41
N GLY A 119 21.06 18.37 36.68
CA GLY A 119 21.99 18.47 37.81
C GLY A 119 23.01 17.35 37.75
N ARG A 120 24.29 17.72 37.68
CA ARG A 120 25.40 16.75 37.63
C ARG A 120 26.44 17.15 38.66
N THR A 121 26.84 16.23 39.52
CA THR A 121 28.05 16.40 40.34
C THR A 121 29.26 15.99 39.50
N GLN A 122 30.32 16.81 39.49
CA GLN A 122 31.51 16.55 38.67
C GLN A 122 32.77 16.61 39.53
N THR A 123 33.49 15.49 39.57
CA THR A 123 34.83 15.44 40.19
C THR A 123 35.86 15.92 39.18
N ILE A 124 36.69 16.87 39.60
CA ILE A 124 37.86 17.35 38.89
C ILE A 124 39.09 16.79 39.58
N ARG A 125 39.92 16.06 38.82
CA ARG A 125 41.13 15.41 39.30
C ARG A 125 42.33 15.98 38.54
N MET A 126 43.30 16.51 39.27
CA MET A 126 44.62 16.87 38.75
C MET A 126 45.64 15.86 39.26
N ILE A 127 46.35 15.22 38.34
CA ILE A 127 47.49 14.37 38.67
C ILE A 127 48.75 15.17 38.37
N LEU A 128 49.58 15.40 39.38
CA LEU A 128 50.80 16.18 39.28
C LEU A 128 51.99 15.34 39.70
N VAL A 129 53.00 15.28 38.84
CA VAL A 129 54.29 14.68 39.18
C VAL A 129 55.07 15.68 40.02
N VAL A 130 55.56 15.23 41.16
CA VAL A 130 56.35 16.05 42.09
C VAL A 130 57.64 15.32 42.46
N THR A 131 58.70 16.07 42.72
CA THR A 131 60.03 15.50 43.02
C THR A 131 60.12 14.89 44.42
N ASN A 132 59.27 15.32 45.35
CA ASN A 132 59.13 14.72 46.68
C ASN A 132 57.68 14.85 47.17
N THR A 133 56.98 13.73 47.32
CA THR A 133 55.60 13.67 47.82
C THR A 133 55.49 13.82 49.33
N GLU A 134 56.54 13.49 50.10
CA GLU A 134 56.57 13.65 51.56
C GLU A 134 56.61 15.11 52.01
N ALA A 135 57.14 15.99 51.14
CA ALA A 135 57.20 17.42 51.32
C ALA A 135 55.85 18.12 51.11
N ILE A 136 54.76 17.37 50.90
CA ILE A 136 53.40 17.89 50.69
C ILE A 136 52.51 17.41 51.84
N THR A 137 51.72 18.33 52.41
CA THR A 137 50.73 17.96 53.42
C THR A 137 49.54 17.32 52.73
N LEU A 138 49.44 15.99 52.84
CA LEU A 138 48.30 15.24 52.35
C LEU A 138 47.04 15.64 53.14
N LYS A 139 45.95 15.88 52.42
CA LYS A 139 44.67 16.27 53.01
C LYS A 139 43.62 15.26 52.58
N ILE A 140 43.01 14.61 53.56
CA ILE A 140 41.82 13.80 53.37
C ILE A 140 40.74 14.51 54.19
N ASP A 141 39.74 15.12 53.54
CA ASP A 141 38.57 15.64 54.23
C ASP A 141 37.55 14.49 54.40
N PRO A 142 37.45 13.83 55.56
CA PRO A 142 36.68 12.60 55.73
C PRO A 142 35.18 12.79 55.54
N SER A 143 34.69 14.04 55.58
CA SER A 143 33.27 14.36 55.47
C SER A 143 32.74 14.32 54.03
N VAL A 144 33.64 14.46 53.04
CA VAL A 144 33.31 14.40 51.61
C VAL A 144 34.44 13.70 50.84
N VAL A 145 34.96 12.59 51.37
CA VAL A 145 35.68 11.63 50.52
C VAL A 145 34.60 10.81 49.83
N LEU A 146 34.38 11.03 48.54
CA LEU A 146 33.82 9.98 47.70
C LEU A 146 34.88 8.89 47.63
N ALA A 147 34.88 8.04 48.65
CA ALA A 147 35.67 6.84 48.64
C ALA A 147 35.25 6.06 47.39
N THR A 148 36.25 5.70 46.57
CA THR A 148 35.98 4.84 45.44
C THR A 148 35.24 3.61 45.96
N ARG A 149 34.26 3.12 45.21
CA ARG A 149 33.39 2.02 45.64
C ARG A 149 34.22 0.84 46.21
N LYS A 150 35.35 0.55 45.56
CA LYS A 150 36.30 -0.48 46.00
C LYS A 150 36.84 -0.26 47.43
N TYR A 151 37.22 0.95 47.81
CA TYR A 151 37.79 1.20 49.14
C TYR A 151 36.76 0.97 50.26
N VAL A 152 35.53 1.45 50.06
CA VAL A 152 34.44 1.20 51.02
C VAL A 152 34.07 -0.28 51.03
N ASP A 153 34.03 -0.91 49.87
CA ASP A 153 33.72 -2.34 49.75
C ASP A 153 34.75 -3.20 50.49
N ASP A 154 36.05 -2.86 50.43
CA ASP A 154 37.12 -3.62 51.09
C ASP A 154 37.06 -3.49 52.64
N GLU A 155 36.94 -2.27 53.17
CA GLU A 155 36.89 -2.02 54.63
C GLU A 155 35.61 -2.57 55.28
N VAL A 156 34.46 -2.43 54.59
CA VAL A 156 33.18 -3.00 55.06
C VAL A 156 33.24 -4.52 55.03
N LEU A 157 33.91 -5.11 54.04
CA LEU A 157 34.07 -6.56 53.97
C LEU A 157 34.91 -7.08 55.13
N GLU A 158 36.01 -6.41 55.48
CA GLU A 158 36.89 -6.85 56.57
C GLU A 158 36.18 -6.82 57.94
N LEU A 159 35.52 -5.71 58.28
CA LEU A 159 34.76 -5.61 59.53
C LEU A 159 33.61 -6.61 59.59
N LYS A 160 32.93 -6.81 58.45
CA LYS A 160 31.83 -7.76 58.35
C LYS A 160 32.30 -9.20 58.55
N LEU A 161 33.43 -9.58 57.97
CA LEU A 161 34.00 -10.91 58.17
C LEU A 161 34.36 -11.18 59.63
N TYR A 162 34.93 -10.18 60.33
CA TYR A 162 35.28 -10.31 61.75
C TYR A 162 34.05 -10.46 62.66
N VAL A 163 33.04 -9.60 62.50
CA VAL A 163 31.81 -9.65 63.30
C VAL A 163 31.00 -10.90 62.97
N ASP A 164 30.89 -11.26 61.69
CA ASP A 164 30.18 -12.46 61.25
C ASP A 164 30.87 -13.72 61.75
N ASP A 165 32.20 -13.77 61.88
CA ASP A 165 32.89 -14.91 62.47
C ASP A 165 32.59 -15.06 63.98
N GLN A 166 32.71 -13.98 64.75
CA GLN A 166 32.46 -14.01 66.18
C GLN A 166 30.99 -14.33 66.51
N MET A 167 30.04 -13.72 65.80
CA MET A 167 28.62 -13.99 65.98
C MET A 167 28.25 -15.40 65.50
N ARG A 168 28.84 -15.87 64.41
CA ARG A 168 28.63 -17.25 63.93
C ARG A 168 29.15 -18.27 64.93
N ASN A 169 30.28 -18.01 65.59
CA ASN A 169 30.80 -18.88 66.64
C ASN A 169 29.93 -18.85 67.91
N HIS A 170 29.36 -17.69 68.27
CA HIS A 170 28.44 -17.56 69.40
C HIS A 170 27.06 -18.20 69.13
N ILE A 171 26.51 -18.06 67.93
CA ILE A 171 25.22 -18.66 67.52
C ILE A 171 25.37 -20.17 67.27
N ALA A 172 26.51 -20.61 66.72
CA ALA A 172 26.78 -22.03 66.51
C ALA A 172 27.05 -22.78 67.82
N ALA A 173 27.50 -22.07 68.86
CA ALA A 173 27.62 -22.65 70.19
C ALA A 173 26.22 -23.04 70.71
N GLN A 174 26.05 -24.33 70.98
CA GLN A 174 24.77 -24.88 71.43
C GLN A 174 24.37 -24.39 72.84
N ASP A 175 25.37 -24.09 73.67
CA ASP A 175 25.18 -23.49 74.99
C ASP A 175 26.34 -22.53 75.28
N PRO A 176 26.28 -21.28 74.78
CA PRO A 176 27.32 -20.30 75.03
C PRO A 176 27.37 -19.88 76.51
N HIS A 177 26.42 -20.32 77.35
CA HIS A 177 26.24 -19.89 78.73
C HIS A 177 25.89 -21.07 79.68
N THR A 178 26.81 -22.03 79.81
CA THR A 178 26.63 -23.33 80.48
C THR A 178 26.30 -23.30 81.98
N GLN A 179 26.36 -22.15 82.65
CA GLN A 179 26.01 -22.03 84.07
C GLN A 179 24.50 -21.90 84.34
N TYR A 180 23.67 -21.77 83.31
CA TYR A 180 22.22 -21.61 83.46
C TYR A 180 21.47 -22.74 82.75
N ALA A 181 20.34 -23.15 83.33
CA ALA A 181 19.42 -24.06 82.64
C ALA A 181 18.98 -23.40 81.32
N GLN A 182 19.09 -24.14 80.22
CA GLN A 182 18.82 -23.61 78.89
C GLN A 182 17.39 -23.03 78.85
N LYS A 183 17.26 -21.78 78.38
CA LYS A 183 15.97 -21.09 78.28
C LYS A 183 14.99 -21.82 77.34
N HIS A 184 15.52 -22.59 76.42
CA HIS A 184 14.79 -23.49 75.55
C HIS A 184 15.27 -24.92 75.79
N ASN A 185 14.34 -25.84 76.05
CA ASN A 185 14.59 -27.26 76.32
C ASN A 185 15.69 -27.52 77.38
N PRO A 186 15.54 -26.97 78.60
CA PRO A 186 16.48 -27.28 79.66
C PRO A 186 16.51 -28.78 79.88
N THR A 187 17.68 -29.39 79.70
CA THR A 187 17.91 -30.74 80.18
C THR A 187 18.10 -30.64 81.68
N PHE A 188 17.07 -30.97 82.46
CA PHE A 188 17.18 -31.03 83.91
C PHE A 188 17.96 -32.29 84.29
N THR A 189 19.14 -32.12 84.89
CA THR A 189 19.97 -33.22 85.41
C THR A 189 19.96 -33.24 86.94
N GLY A 190 20.10 -34.41 87.57
CA GLY A 190 20.00 -34.58 89.03
C GLY A 190 18.56 -34.81 89.52
N GLU A 191 18.19 -34.26 90.67
CA GLU A 191 16.82 -34.33 91.24
C GLU A 191 16.11 -32.95 91.19
N PRO A 192 15.62 -32.51 90.01
CA PRO A 192 14.92 -31.24 89.89
C PRO A 192 13.61 -31.25 90.70
N LYS A 193 13.48 -30.34 91.67
CA LYS A 193 12.27 -30.22 92.49
C LYS A 193 11.30 -29.21 91.89
N ALA A 194 10.06 -29.64 91.64
CA ALA A 194 8.94 -28.78 91.24
C ALA A 194 7.76 -29.01 92.20
N PRO A 195 6.94 -28.00 92.52
CA PRO A 195 5.76 -28.19 93.37
C PRO A 195 4.68 -29.04 92.68
N THR A 196 4.12 -30.04 93.38
CA THR A 196 3.00 -30.87 92.88
C THR A 196 1.75 -30.01 92.62
N PRO A 197 1.24 -29.94 91.39
CA PRO A 197 -0.03 -29.28 91.09
C PRO A 197 -1.23 -30.04 91.69
N ALA A 198 -2.29 -29.31 92.08
CA ALA A 198 -3.54 -29.91 92.53
C ALA A 198 -4.30 -30.63 91.38
N ALA A 199 -5.17 -31.59 91.69
CA ALA A 199 -5.98 -32.28 90.69
C ALA A 199 -6.83 -31.31 89.86
N GLY A 200 -6.93 -31.55 88.55
CA GLY A 200 -7.62 -30.66 87.61
C GLY A 200 -6.84 -29.39 87.25
N ASN A 201 -5.62 -29.21 87.76
CA ASN A 201 -4.75 -28.11 87.36
C ASN A 201 -4.37 -28.25 85.87
N ASN A 202 -4.65 -27.20 85.10
CA ASN A 202 -4.42 -27.12 83.65
C ASN A 202 -3.40 -26.02 83.29
N THR A 203 -2.58 -25.59 84.26
CA THR A 203 -1.52 -24.60 84.03
C THR A 203 -0.31 -25.25 83.35
N THR A 204 0.56 -24.46 82.73
CA THR A 204 1.75 -24.92 81.99
C THR A 204 2.93 -25.29 82.90
N ARG A 205 2.65 -25.66 84.15
CA ARG A 205 3.68 -26.03 85.12
C ARG A 205 4.18 -27.43 84.82
N ILE A 206 5.42 -27.71 85.22
CA ILE A 206 5.99 -29.06 85.15
C ILE A 206 5.08 -30.02 85.91
N ALA A 207 4.62 -31.07 85.25
CA ALA A 207 3.86 -32.14 85.88
C ALA A 207 4.83 -32.97 86.74
N THR A 208 4.59 -33.01 88.04
CA THR A 208 5.31 -33.94 88.92
C THR A 208 4.80 -35.36 88.69
N THR A 209 5.63 -36.35 89.02
CA THR A 209 5.26 -37.77 88.93
C THR A 209 3.97 -38.08 89.70
N GLU A 210 3.78 -37.43 90.84
CA GLU A 210 2.57 -37.51 91.67
C GLU A 210 1.30 -37.02 90.93
N PHE A 211 1.38 -35.93 90.15
CA PHE A 211 0.23 -35.38 89.41
C PHE A 211 -0.19 -36.25 88.23
N VAL A 212 0.77 -36.77 87.44
CA VAL A 212 0.46 -37.62 86.27
C VAL A 212 -0.19 -38.93 86.69
N GLN A 213 0.31 -39.55 87.76
CA GLN A 213 -0.24 -40.80 88.29
C GLN A 213 -1.70 -40.65 88.73
N ALA A 214 -2.06 -39.50 89.30
CA ALA A 214 -3.43 -39.18 89.68
C ALA A 214 -4.34 -38.96 88.46
N ALA A 215 -3.88 -38.24 87.42
CA ALA A 215 -4.70 -37.93 86.23
C ALA A 215 -4.98 -39.17 85.35
N VAL A 216 -4.00 -40.05 85.16
CA VAL A 216 -4.16 -41.29 84.38
C VAL A 216 -5.16 -42.23 85.04
N THR A 217 -5.10 -42.36 86.37
CA THR A 217 -6.05 -43.17 87.16
C THR A 217 -7.48 -42.65 87.02
N ALA A 218 -7.68 -41.34 86.80
CA ALA A 218 -8.99 -40.75 86.58
C ALA A 218 -9.54 -40.94 85.15
N LEU A 219 -8.68 -40.82 84.11
CA LEU A 219 -9.09 -40.99 82.70
C LEU A 219 -9.51 -42.43 82.37
N ILE A 220 -8.78 -43.42 82.87
CA ILE A 220 -9.04 -44.85 82.60
C ILE A 220 -10.40 -45.29 83.16
N ASN A 221 -10.83 -44.71 84.28
CA ASN A 221 -12.12 -45.00 84.89
C ASN A 221 -13.31 -44.28 84.22
N GLY A 222 -13.12 -43.56 83.09
CA GLY A 222 -14.04 -42.51 82.63
C GLY A 222 -14.69 -42.54 81.23
N ALA A 223 -14.42 -43.46 80.29
CA ALA A 223 -14.97 -43.34 78.91
C ALA A 223 -15.62 -44.60 78.29
N PRO A 224 -16.93 -44.58 77.93
CA PRO A 224 -17.64 -45.64 77.18
C PRO A 224 -18.14 -45.24 75.75
N ALA A 225 -18.42 -46.27 74.92
CA ALA A 225 -19.21 -46.40 73.66
C ALA A 225 -19.01 -45.43 72.47
N THR A 226 -18.73 -44.14 72.69
CA THR A 226 -18.70 -43.11 71.63
C THR A 226 -17.42 -43.10 70.78
N LEU A 227 -16.31 -43.62 71.31
CA LEU A 227 -15.05 -43.74 70.55
C LEU A 227 -15.07 -44.88 69.51
N ASP A 228 -15.95 -45.87 69.69
CA ASP A 228 -16.10 -47.01 68.77
C ASP A 228 -16.77 -46.59 67.46
N THR A 229 -17.83 -45.78 67.57
CA THR A 229 -18.56 -45.25 66.41
C THR A 229 -17.70 -44.35 65.50
N LEU A 230 -16.81 -43.55 66.07
CA LEU A 230 -15.89 -42.70 65.30
C LEU A 230 -14.85 -43.53 64.52
N LYS A 231 -14.42 -44.67 65.07
CA LYS A 231 -13.52 -45.61 64.41
C LYS A 231 -14.20 -46.31 63.23
N GLU A 232 -15.47 -46.70 63.38
CA GLU A 232 -16.26 -47.29 62.30
C GLU A 232 -16.51 -46.31 61.14
N ILE A 233 -16.84 -45.05 61.44
CA ILE A 233 -17.03 -44.01 60.41
C ILE A 233 -15.72 -43.74 59.66
N ALA A 234 -14.59 -43.64 60.36
CA ALA A 234 -13.28 -43.43 59.75
C ALA A 234 -12.89 -44.60 58.82
N ALA A 235 -13.16 -45.84 59.23
CA ALA A 235 -12.94 -47.02 58.40
C ALA A 235 -13.88 -47.06 57.17
N ALA A 236 -15.16 -46.69 57.33
CA ALA A 236 -16.14 -46.69 56.24
C ALA A 236 -15.81 -45.68 55.12
N ILE A 237 -15.12 -44.59 55.44
CA ILE A 237 -14.59 -43.62 54.45
C ILE A 237 -13.13 -43.91 54.05
N ASN A 238 -12.61 -45.11 54.35
CA ASN A 238 -11.24 -45.54 54.08
C ASN A 238 -10.16 -44.59 54.65
N ASN A 239 -10.45 -43.96 55.78
CA ASN A 239 -9.62 -42.92 56.40
C ASN A 239 -9.25 -41.77 55.45
N ASP A 240 -10.12 -41.42 54.49
CA ASP A 240 -9.84 -40.36 53.53
C ASP A 240 -9.98 -38.96 54.19
N PRO A 241 -8.87 -38.23 54.44
CA PRO A 241 -8.90 -36.91 55.05
C PRO A 241 -9.50 -35.84 54.13
N LYS A 242 -9.71 -36.16 52.84
CA LYS A 242 -10.27 -35.28 51.82
C LYS A 242 -11.54 -35.86 51.22
N PHE A 243 -12.27 -36.72 51.96
CA PHE A 243 -13.45 -37.43 51.47
C PHE A 243 -14.41 -36.54 50.65
N SER A 244 -14.73 -35.34 51.13
CA SER A 244 -15.57 -34.39 50.39
C SER A 244 -14.96 -33.97 49.04
N THR A 245 -13.66 -33.66 49.00
CA THR A 245 -12.94 -33.34 47.76
C THR A 245 -12.85 -34.54 46.83
N THR A 246 -12.57 -35.73 47.37
CA THR A 246 -12.50 -36.98 46.61
C THR A 246 -13.83 -37.28 45.93
N ILE A 247 -14.94 -37.20 46.67
CA ILE A 247 -16.29 -37.38 46.14
C ILE A 247 -16.63 -36.27 45.13
N ASN A 248 -16.35 -35.00 45.43
CA ASN A 248 -16.58 -33.90 44.50
C ASN A 248 -15.79 -34.04 43.19
N ASN A 249 -14.55 -34.53 43.22
CA ASN A 249 -13.74 -34.81 42.03
C ASN A 249 -14.29 -35.98 41.21
N VAL A 250 -14.81 -37.01 41.88
CA VAL A 250 -15.47 -38.13 41.20
C VAL A 250 -16.77 -37.68 40.56
N LEU A 251 -17.57 -36.84 41.22
CA LEU A 251 -18.81 -36.30 40.65
C LEU A 251 -18.56 -35.27 39.54
N SER A 252 -17.52 -34.44 39.63
CA SER A 252 -17.21 -33.44 38.60
C SER A 252 -16.69 -34.04 37.30
N GLY A 253 -16.14 -35.25 37.35
CA GLY A 253 -15.81 -36.05 36.16
C GLY A 253 -17.00 -36.76 35.53
N LYS A 254 -18.17 -36.77 36.17
CA LYS A 254 -19.39 -37.33 35.59
C LYS A 254 -20.03 -36.30 34.67
N GLN A 255 -20.32 -36.71 33.45
CA GLN A 255 -21.11 -35.91 32.54
C GLN A 255 -22.57 -35.81 33.02
N PRO A 256 -23.27 -34.68 32.86
CA PRO A 256 -24.71 -34.58 33.13
C PRO A 256 -25.49 -35.60 32.31
N LEU A 257 -26.47 -36.26 32.92
CA LEU A 257 -27.32 -37.26 32.26
C LEU A 257 -28.34 -36.56 31.36
N ASP A 258 -27.86 -36.07 30.23
CA ASP A 258 -28.67 -35.64 29.09
C ASP A 258 -28.42 -36.63 27.94
N GLU A 259 -29.49 -37.09 27.28
CA GLU A 259 -29.42 -38.13 26.24
C GLU A 259 -28.52 -37.70 25.08
N THR A 260 -28.52 -36.42 24.72
CA THR A 260 -27.72 -35.88 23.63
C THR A 260 -26.24 -35.86 24.00
N LEU A 261 -25.93 -35.38 25.21
CA LEU A 261 -24.56 -35.33 25.73
C LEU A 261 -23.95 -36.73 25.88
N THR A 262 -24.74 -37.71 26.33
CA THR A 262 -24.33 -39.12 26.45
C THR A 262 -24.00 -39.73 25.09
N HIS A 263 -24.73 -39.38 24.03
CA HIS A 263 -24.40 -39.83 22.69
C HIS A 263 -23.13 -39.18 22.13
N LEU A 264 -22.80 -37.94 22.52
CA LEU A 264 -21.65 -37.21 21.99
C LEU A 264 -20.32 -37.59 22.66
N SER A 265 -20.32 -37.93 23.96
CA SER A 265 -19.10 -37.98 24.79
C SER A 265 -18.16 -39.16 24.61
N GLY A 266 -18.51 -40.15 23.79
CA GLY A 266 -17.64 -41.27 23.43
C GLY A 266 -17.29 -41.33 21.94
N LYS A 267 -17.73 -40.34 21.16
CA LYS A 267 -17.55 -40.35 19.70
C LYS A 267 -16.25 -39.66 19.33
N ASP A 268 -15.50 -40.28 18.43
CA ASP A 268 -14.45 -39.61 17.69
C ASP A 268 -15.06 -38.63 16.66
N VAL A 269 -14.20 -37.90 15.94
CA VAL A 269 -14.66 -36.92 14.93
C VAL A 269 -15.59 -37.58 13.89
N ALA A 270 -15.30 -38.81 13.47
CA ALA A 270 -16.11 -39.55 12.51
C ALA A 270 -17.50 -39.90 13.08
N GLY A 271 -17.56 -40.37 14.32
CA GLY A 271 -18.79 -40.66 15.03
C GLY A 271 -19.68 -39.43 15.22
N LEU A 272 -19.08 -38.28 15.53
CA LEU A 272 -19.80 -37.01 15.67
C LEU A 272 -20.44 -36.55 14.36
N LEU A 273 -19.69 -36.62 13.25
CA LEU A 273 -20.19 -36.27 11.91
C LEU A 273 -21.34 -37.16 11.46
N ALA A 274 -21.32 -38.45 11.83
CA ALA A 274 -22.42 -39.37 11.58
C ALA A 274 -23.66 -39.05 12.46
N TYR A 275 -23.46 -38.77 13.76
CA TYR A 275 -24.55 -38.45 14.68
C TYR A 275 -25.31 -37.18 14.28
N LEU A 276 -24.59 -36.17 13.81
CA LEU A 276 -25.18 -34.89 13.36
C LEU A 276 -25.71 -34.95 11.91
N GLY A 277 -25.63 -36.10 11.23
CA GLY A 277 -26.02 -36.23 9.82
C GLY A 277 -25.13 -35.43 8.84
N LEU A 278 -23.97 -34.95 9.28
CA LEU A 278 -23.08 -34.13 8.47
C LEU A 278 -22.28 -34.93 7.43
N GLY A 279 -22.22 -36.26 7.56
CA GLY A 279 -21.52 -37.13 6.61
C GLY A 279 -22.08 -37.03 5.19
N GLU A 280 -23.39 -37.04 5.03
CA GLU A 280 -24.05 -36.90 3.73
C GLU A 280 -23.86 -35.48 3.16
N THR A 281 -24.01 -34.45 3.99
CA THR A 281 -23.74 -33.05 3.62
C THR A 281 -22.30 -32.86 3.14
N ILE A 282 -21.32 -33.42 3.84
CA ILE A 282 -19.90 -33.37 3.43
C ILE A 282 -19.68 -34.13 2.12
N ASN A 283 -20.31 -35.30 1.94
CA ASN A 283 -20.17 -36.09 0.72
C ASN A 283 -20.80 -35.41 -0.50
N LEU A 284 -21.94 -34.76 -0.33
CA LEU A 284 -22.62 -33.99 -1.38
C LEU A 284 -21.88 -32.67 -1.67
N ALA A 285 -21.33 -32.01 -0.65
CA ALA A 285 -20.55 -30.78 -0.82
C ALA A 285 -19.17 -31.05 -1.46
N ARG A 286 -18.55 -32.19 -1.15
CA ARG A 286 -17.34 -32.68 -1.80
C ARG A 286 -17.69 -32.99 -3.27
N ASN A 287 -17.39 -32.05 -4.16
CA ASN A 287 -17.69 -32.04 -5.60
C ASN A 287 -19.01 -31.36 -6.02
N ALA A 288 -19.69 -30.60 -5.15
CA ALA A 288 -20.82 -29.76 -5.58
C ALA A 288 -20.42 -28.77 -6.69
N VAL A 289 -19.17 -28.31 -6.67
CA VAL A 289 -18.48 -27.71 -7.82
C VAL A 289 -17.25 -28.55 -8.13
N PRO A 290 -17.32 -29.49 -9.09
CA PRO A 290 -16.17 -30.30 -9.46
C PRO A 290 -15.02 -29.40 -9.93
N ALA A 291 -13.77 -29.69 -9.52
CA ALA A 291 -12.59 -28.93 -9.95
C ALA A 291 -12.35 -28.98 -11.48
N THR A 292 -13.00 -29.93 -12.16
CA THR A 292 -13.00 -30.05 -13.62
C THR A 292 -14.01 -29.13 -14.30
N ARG A 293 -14.96 -28.53 -13.56
CA ARG A 293 -15.93 -27.59 -14.12
C ARG A 293 -15.22 -26.30 -14.48
N ARG A 294 -15.36 -25.91 -15.74
CA ARG A 294 -14.72 -24.72 -16.31
C ARG A 294 -15.75 -23.86 -17.04
N ILE A 295 -15.59 -22.54 -17.00
CA ILE A 295 -16.22 -21.59 -17.93
C ILE A 295 -15.14 -21.17 -18.92
N ASN A 296 -15.30 -21.53 -20.20
CA ASN A 296 -14.30 -21.28 -21.24
C ASN A 296 -12.85 -21.59 -20.79
N SER A 297 -12.62 -22.82 -20.34
CA SER A 297 -11.33 -23.30 -19.80
C SER A 297 -10.89 -22.75 -18.44
N LYS A 298 -11.60 -21.80 -17.83
CA LYS A 298 -11.28 -21.25 -16.49
C LYS A 298 -11.89 -22.11 -15.37
N PRO A 299 -11.10 -22.68 -14.45
CA PRO A 299 -11.59 -23.53 -13.38
C PRO A 299 -12.40 -22.75 -12.32
N LEU A 300 -13.47 -23.37 -11.80
CA LEU A 300 -14.32 -22.80 -10.75
C LEU A 300 -13.78 -23.11 -9.34
N THR A 301 -12.52 -22.77 -9.08
CA THR A 301 -11.83 -23.05 -7.80
C THR A 301 -11.74 -21.83 -6.87
N GLY A 302 -12.30 -20.68 -7.28
CA GLY A 302 -12.31 -19.41 -6.55
C GLY A 302 -12.99 -18.32 -7.38
N ASP A 303 -12.74 -17.05 -7.03
CA ASP A 303 -13.22 -15.92 -7.82
C ASP A 303 -12.57 -15.91 -9.21
N ILE A 304 -13.40 -15.74 -10.25
CA ILE A 304 -12.95 -15.69 -11.64
C ILE A 304 -13.37 -14.39 -12.30
N THR A 305 -12.44 -13.75 -12.98
CA THR A 305 -12.76 -12.64 -13.90
C THR A 305 -13.11 -13.22 -15.26
N LEU A 306 -14.32 -12.94 -15.74
CA LEU A 306 -14.77 -13.30 -17.08
C LEU A 306 -14.65 -12.10 -18.02
N TRP A 307 -14.15 -12.35 -19.22
CA TRP A 307 -14.20 -11.41 -20.34
C TRP A 307 -15.38 -11.75 -21.24
N ALA A 308 -15.80 -10.82 -22.09
CA ALA A 308 -16.88 -11.06 -23.05
C ALA A 308 -16.63 -12.31 -23.91
N SER A 309 -15.37 -12.58 -24.26
CA SER A 309 -14.95 -13.80 -24.97
C SER A 309 -15.21 -15.10 -24.22
N ASP A 310 -15.23 -15.08 -22.87
CA ASP A 310 -15.47 -16.28 -22.06
C ASP A 310 -16.93 -16.72 -22.05
N VAL A 311 -17.83 -15.83 -22.45
CA VAL A 311 -19.29 -16.05 -22.45
C VAL A 311 -19.92 -15.86 -23.82
N GLY A 312 -19.10 -15.73 -24.88
CA GLY A 312 -19.59 -15.52 -26.24
C GLY A 312 -20.24 -14.16 -26.48
N ALA A 313 -19.96 -13.16 -25.65
CA ALA A 313 -20.47 -11.80 -25.78
C ALA A 313 -19.51 -10.91 -26.60
N LEU A 314 -20.04 -9.82 -27.15
CA LEU A 314 -19.25 -8.75 -27.76
C LEU A 314 -18.65 -7.82 -26.69
N PRO A 315 -17.35 -7.47 -26.77
CA PRO A 315 -16.76 -6.45 -25.89
C PRO A 315 -17.39 -5.06 -26.08
N ILE A 316 -17.44 -4.26 -25.00
CA ILE A 316 -17.94 -2.87 -25.05
C ILE A 316 -17.10 -1.95 -25.96
N ALA A 317 -15.82 -2.27 -26.16
CA ALA A 317 -14.92 -1.56 -27.07
C ALA A 317 -15.17 -1.91 -28.55
N GLY A 318 -16.16 -2.76 -28.84
CA GLY A 318 -16.39 -3.32 -30.16
C GLY A 318 -15.70 -4.68 -30.34
N GLY A 319 -16.24 -5.49 -31.24
CA GLY A 319 -15.73 -6.81 -31.56
C GLY A 319 -16.30 -7.33 -32.88
N ARG A 320 -15.90 -8.56 -33.23
CA ARG A 320 -16.34 -9.22 -34.46
C ARG A 320 -17.32 -10.35 -34.13
N LEU A 321 -18.51 -10.30 -34.70
CA LEU A 321 -19.42 -11.46 -34.76
C LEU A 321 -19.02 -12.31 -35.97
N ASN A 322 -18.70 -13.58 -35.74
CA ASN A 322 -18.47 -14.55 -36.81
C ASN A 322 -19.78 -15.30 -37.06
N GLY A 323 -20.61 -14.80 -37.97
CA GLY A 323 -21.87 -15.41 -38.35
C GLY A 323 -23.05 -14.46 -38.37
N ALA A 324 -24.25 -15.04 -38.37
CA ALA A 324 -25.50 -14.34 -38.57
C ALA A 324 -25.99 -13.70 -37.26
N LEU A 325 -26.52 -12.47 -37.33
CA LEU A 325 -27.13 -11.76 -36.20
C LEU A 325 -28.64 -11.69 -36.39
N GLY A 326 -29.40 -12.11 -35.39
CA GLY A 326 -30.84 -11.94 -35.33
C GLY A 326 -31.24 -10.91 -34.28
N ILE A 327 -32.12 -9.97 -34.64
CA ILE A 327 -32.68 -8.98 -33.71
C ILE A 327 -34.17 -9.24 -33.59
N GLY A 328 -34.58 -9.81 -32.45
CA GLY A 328 -35.99 -10.15 -32.19
C GLY A 328 -36.46 -11.49 -32.78
N ALA A 329 -35.60 -12.20 -33.51
CA ALA A 329 -35.85 -13.54 -34.06
C ALA A 329 -34.51 -14.24 -34.39
N ASP A 330 -34.54 -15.56 -34.59
CA ASP A 330 -33.39 -16.32 -35.10
C ASP A 330 -33.07 -15.92 -36.54
N ASN A 331 -31.80 -15.91 -36.95
CA ASN A 331 -31.43 -15.55 -38.32
C ASN A 331 -31.45 -16.77 -39.25
N ALA A 332 -32.41 -16.83 -40.17
CA ALA A 332 -32.51 -17.88 -41.20
C ALA A 332 -31.85 -17.48 -42.54
N LEU A 333 -31.45 -16.21 -42.73
CA LEU A 333 -30.66 -15.80 -43.91
C LEU A 333 -29.26 -16.43 -43.91
N GLY A 334 -28.70 -16.70 -42.73
CA GLY A 334 -27.39 -17.34 -42.55
C GLY A 334 -26.22 -16.48 -43.04
N GLY A 335 -25.00 -17.03 -42.97
CA GLY A 335 -23.76 -16.32 -43.36
C GLY A 335 -23.53 -15.04 -42.55
N ASN A 336 -22.92 -14.03 -43.16
CA ASN A 336 -22.71 -12.71 -42.57
C ASN A 336 -23.94 -11.83 -42.86
N SER A 337 -24.96 -11.93 -42.02
CA SER A 337 -26.24 -11.23 -42.22
C SER A 337 -26.83 -10.71 -40.92
N ILE A 338 -27.78 -9.79 -41.05
CA ILE A 338 -28.59 -9.24 -39.96
C ILE A 338 -30.06 -9.37 -40.34
N VAL A 339 -30.88 -10.00 -39.51
CA VAL A 339 -32.36 -10.01 -39.64
C VAL A 339 -33.02 -9.19 -38.55
N LEU A 340 -34.18 -8.61 -38.86
CA LEU A 340 -34.88 -7.64 -38.00
C LEU A 340 -36.36 -8.02 -37.83
N GLY A 341 -36.77 -8.40 -36.63
CA GLY A 341 -38.18 -8.63 -36.26
C GLY A 341 -38.76 -9.98 -36.69
N ASP A 342 -38.24 -10.57 -37.76
CA ASP A 342 -38.52 -11.93 -38.23
C ASP A 342 -37.20 -12.65 -38.59
N ASN A 343 -37.28 -13.89 -39.07
CA ASN A 343 -36.10 -14.70 -39.34
C ASN A 343 -35.55 -14.58 -40.78
N ASP A 344 -36.22 -13.85 -41.67
CA ASP A 344 -35.91 -13.87 -43.10
C ASP A 344 -36.04 -12.51 -43.83
N THR A 345 -36.17 -11.42 -43.09
CA THR A 345 -36.09 -10.03 -43.56
C THR A 345 -34.86 -9.35 -42.98
N GLY A 346 -34.00 -8.79 -43.85
CA GLY A 346 -32.72 -8.27 -43.39
C GLY A 346 -31.72 -7.88 -44.48
N ILE A 347 -30.44 -7.79 -44.10
CA ILE A 347 -29.31 -7.52 -45.01
C ILE A 347 -28.29 -8.63 -44.92
N LYS A 348 -27.65 -8.99 -46.04
CA LYS A 348 -26.70 -10.09 -46.12
C LYS A 348 -25.54 -9.75 -47.05
N GLN A 349 -24.32 -9.97 -46.57
CA GLN A 349 -23.14 -9.94 -47.43
C GLN A 349 -23.13 -11.17 -48.33
N ASN A 350 -22.98 -10.98 -49.64
CA ASN A 350 -22.96 -12.05 -50.63
C ASN A 350 -21.68 -12.05 -51.48
N GLY A 351 -20.54 -11.80 -50.83
CA GLY A 351 -19.23 -11.63 -51.46
C GLY A 351 -18.58 -10.29 -51.11
N ASP A 352 -17.33 -10.11 -51.54
CA ASP A 352 -16.63 -8.83 -51.39
C ASP A 352 -17.33 -7.74 -52.20
N GLY A 353 -17.64 -6.61 -51.55
CA GLY A 353 -18.35 -5.49 -52.18
C GLY A 353 -19.81 -5.74 -52.57
N VAL A 354 -20.43 -6.86 -52.19
CA VAL A 354 -21.84 -7.20 -52.51
C VAL A 354 -22.69 -7.22 -51.25
N LEU A 355 -23.66 -6.31 -51.16
CA LEU A 355 -24.64 -6.25 -50.08
C LEU A 355 -26.06 -6.45 -50.62
N ASP A 356 -26.70 -7.54 -50.21
CA ASP A 356 -28.06 -7.93 -50.62
C ASP A 356 -29.06 -7.58 -49.50
N ILE A 357 -30.24 -7.09 -49.88
CA ILE A 357 -31.39 -6.86 -49.00
C ILE A 357 -32.44 -7.93 -49.26
N TYR A 358 -32.94 -8.54 -48.18
CA TYR A 358 -33.97 -9.57 -48.21
C TYR A 358 -35.23 -9.11 -47.49
N ALA A 359 -36.39 -9.54 -47.98
CA ALA A 359 -37.67 -9.41 -47.30
C ALA A 359 -38.46 -10.71 -47.49
N ASN A 360 -38.88 -11.35 -46.39
CA ASN A 360 -39.60 -12.62 -46.40
C ASN A 360 -38.91 -13.66 -47.32
N SER A 361 -37.63 -13.90 -47.07
CA SER A 361 -36.75 -14.81 -47.84
C SER A 361 -36.47 -14.43 -49.30
N ALA A 362 -37.06 -13.34 -49.82
CA ALA A 362 -36.84 -12.89 -51.20
C ALA A 362 -35.72 -11.84 -51.26
N HIS A 363 -34.77 -12.02 -52.18
CA HIS A 363 -33.76 -11.00 -52.50
C HIS A 363 -34.43 -9.86 -53.28
N VAL A 364 -34.47 -8.65 -52.72
CA VAL A 364 -35.22 -7.52 -53.30
C VAL A 364 -34.33 -6.42 -53.88
N LEU A 365 -33.14 -6.21 -53.33
CA LEU A 365 -32.23 -5.14 -53.75
C LEU A 365 -30.77 -5.53 -53.50
N ARG A 366 -29.87 -5.21 -54.43
CA ARG A 366 -28.42 -5.42 -54.29
C ARG A 366 -27.65 -4.12 -54.51
N PHE A 367 -26.66 -3.88 -53.65
CA PHE A 367 -25.65 -2.85 -53.82
C PHE A 367 -24.32 -3.49 -54.23
N ILE A 368 -23.76 -3.02 -55.35
CA ILE A 368 -22.40 -3.32 -55.80
C ILE A 368 -21.66 -2.03 -56.15
N SER A 369 -20.36 -2.12 -56.42
CA SER A 369 -19.49 -0.95 -56.63
C SER A 369 -19.89 -0.06 -57.83
N ILE A 370 -20.63 -0.60 -58.80
CA ILE A 370 -20.95 0.08 -60.07
C ILE A 370 -22.42 0.47 -60.24
N LEU A 371 -23.35 -0.19 -59.55
CA LEU A 371 -24.79 0.06 -59.69
C LEU A 371 -25.58 -0.54 -58.51
N VAL A 372 -26.87 -0.21 -58.45
CA VAL A 372 -27.86 -0.83 -57.56
C VAL A 372 -28.84 -1.65 -58.40
N GLU A 373 -29.03 -2.92 -58.08
CA GLU A 373 -29.94 -3.83 -58.80
C GLU A 373 -31.23 -3.99 -57.99
N SER A 374 -32.37 -3.65 -58.58
CA SER A 374 -33.69 -3.99 -58.03
C SER A 374 -34.16 -5.30 -58.64
N MET A 375 -34.42 -6.30 -57.79
CA MET A 375 -34.96 -7.61 -58.22
C MET A 375 -36.48 -7.62 -58.28
N VAL A 376 -37.10 -6.57 -57.75
CA VAL A 376 -38.54 -6.32 -57.74
C VAL A 376 -38.83 -4.94 -58.33
N SER A 377 -40.12 -4.64 -58.56
CA SER A 377 -40.54 -3.32 -59.03
C SER A 377 -40.13 -2.21 -58.05
N LEU A 378 -39.43 -1.20 -58.55
CA LEU A 378 -39.06 -0.01 -57.77
C LEU A 378 -40.19 1.03 -57.82
N LYS A 379 -40.78 1.35 -56.66
CA LYS A 379 -41.73 2.45 -56.52
C LYS A 379 -41.08 3.62 -55.78
N VAL A 380 -41.05 4.79 -56.42
CA VAL A 380 -40.62 6.05 -55.80
C VAL A 380 -41.86 6.87 -55.48
N ASN A 381 -42.15 7.10 -54.20
CA ASN A 381 -43.34 7.90 -53.79
C ASN A 381 -43.13 9.42 -54.02
N GLY A 382 -41.88 9.87 -54.13
CA GLY A 382 -41.51 11.24 -54.46
C GLY A 382 -40.98 11.37 -55.89
N ASN A 383 -40.06 12.30 -56.10
CA ASN A 383 -39.43 12.52 -57.41
C ASN A 383 -38.21 11.61 -57.59
N ALA A 384 -38.03 11.06 -58.80
CA ALA A 384 -36.78 10.44 -59.23
C ALA A 384 -36.00 11.43 -60.11
N VAL A 385 -34.74 11.71 -59.76
CA VAL A 385 -33.87 12.64 -60.50
C VAL A 385 -32.67 11.86 -61.02
N ALA A 386 -32.53 11.80 -62.35
CA ALA A 386 -31.38 11.20 -63.02
C ALA A 386 -30.44 12.30 -63.52
N THR A 387 -29.16 12.22 -63.19
CA THR A 387 -28.11 13.12 -63.73
C THR A 387 -27.53 12.60 -65.06
N GLY A 388 -27.70 11.31 -65.33
CA GLY A 388 -27.40 10.67 -66.61
C GLY A 388 -28.66 10.35 -67.40
N GLU A 389 -28.56 9.42 -68.34
CA GLU A 389 -29.70 8.95 -69.12
C GLU A 389 -30.62 8.04 -68.30
N VAL A 390 -31.92 8.07 -68.62
CA VAL A 390 -32.87 7.03 -68.20
C VAL A 390 -32.95 5.99 -69.30
N GLN A 391 -32.59 4.75 -68.99
CA GLN A 391 -32.49 3.67 -69.97
C GLN A 391 -33.45 2.50 -69.68
N ALA A 392 -33.94 1.86 -70.74
CA ALA A 392 -34.77 0.66 -70.68
C ALA A 392 -34.35 -0.36 -71.75
N GLY A 393 -34.65 -1.65 -71.52
CA GLY A 393 -34.34 -2.73 -72.46
C GLY A 393 -32.83 -2.88 -72.71
N ASN A 394 -32.03 -2.82 -71.63
CA ASN A 394 -30.57 -2.86 -71.70
C ASN A 394 -29.95 -1.77 -72.60
N GLY A 395 -30.47 -0.54 -72.52
CA GLY A 395 -29.99 0.61 -73.29
C GLY A 395 -30.61 0.76 -74.68
N SER A 396 -31.55 -0.10 -75.07
CA SER A 396 -32.23 -0.03 -76.38
C SER A 396 -33.18 1.17 -76.51
N SER A 397 -33.72 1.65 -75.39
CA SER A 397 -34.49 2.89 -75.29
C SER A 397 -33.85 3.80 -74.26
N ARG A 398 -33.63 5.07 -74.62
CA ARG A 398 -32.91 6.03 -73.77
C ARG A 398 -33.56 7.40 -73.83
N MET A 399 -33.68 8.05 -72.67
CA MET A 399 -34.00 9.47 -72.55
C MET A 399 -32.76 10.22 -72.06
N THR A 400 -32.36 11.26 -72.78
CA THR A 400 -31.19 12.10 -72.46
C THR A 400 -31.56 13.34 -71.67
N ASN A 401 -30.55 14.03 -71.14
CA ASN A 401 -30.71 15.21 -70.28
C ASN A 401 -31.32 16.44 -70.98
N ASN A 402 -31.35 16.48 -72.32
CA ASN A 402 -32.02 17.53 -73.10
C ASN A 402 -33.49 17.19 -73.42
N GLY A 403 -33.98 16.03 -72.96
CA GLY A 403 -35.34 15.54 -73.20
C GLY A 403 -35.51 14.71 -74.49
N ASP A 404 -34.46 14.51 -75.29
CA ASP A 404 -34.54 13.71 -76.52
C ASP A 404 -34.55 12.21 -76.20
N ILE A 405 -35.25 11.45 -77.05
CA ILE A 405 -35.57 10.03 -76.83
C ILE A 405 -35.02 9.21 -77.99
N PHE A 406 -34.18 8.21 -77.70
CA PHE A 406 -33.67 7.24 -78.67
C PHE A 406 -34.46 5.94 -78.60
N GLY A 407 -34.74 5.32 -79.75
CA GLY A 407 -35.32 3.97 -79.77
C GLY A 407 -35.59 3.41 -81.17
N SER A 408 -35.91 2.11 -81.21
CA SER A 408 -36.21 1.38 -82.45
C SER A 408 -37.49 1.87 -83.15
N VAL A 409 -38.46 2.41 -82.41
CA VAL A 409 -39.67 3.06 -82.96
C VAL A 409 -39.30 4.24 -83.87
N TRP A 410 -38.17 4.89 -83.62
CA TRP A 410 -37.63 5.99 -84.44
C TRP A 410 -36.61 5.51 -85.47
N GLY A 411 -36.61 4.20 -85.81
CA GLY A 411 -35.64 3.62 -86.74
C GLY A 411 -34.22 3.52 -86.18
N ASN A 412 -34.08 3.28 -84.88
CA ASN A 412 -32.80 3.31 -84.14
C ASN A 412 -32.11 4.68 -84.24
N SER A 413 -32.90 5.74 -84.15
CA SER A 413 -32.47 7.14 -84.20
C SER A 413 -33.02 7.92 -83.00
N TRP A 414 -32.53 9.14 -82.82
CA TRP A 414 -33.14 10.13 -81.94
C TRP A 414 -34.49 10.60 -82.51
N LEU A 415 -35.46 10.80 -81.62
CA LEU A 415 -36.79 11.31 -81.95
C LEU A 415 -36.69 12.65 -82.68
N SER A 416 -35.81 13.54 -82.24
CA SER A 416 -35.57 14.84 -82.90
C SER A 416 -35.15 14.70 -84.38
N LEU A 417 -34.21 13.80 -84.68
CA LEU A 417 -33.74 13.54 -86.05
C LEU A 417 -34.81 12.84 -86.88
N TRP A 418 -35.52 11.88 -86.29
CA TRP A 418 -36.62 11.21 -86.96
C TRP A 418 -37.72 12.21 -87.32
N ILE A 419 -38.11 13.11 -86.42
CA ILE A 419 -39.06 14.19 -86.71
C ILE A 419 -38.54 15.08 -87.85
N ASN A 420 -37.29 15.56 -87.76
CA ASN A 420 -36.71 16.44 -88.78
C ASN A 420 -36.74 15.81 -90.18
N ASN A 421 -36.47 14.51 -90.28
CA ASN A 421 -36.41 13.81 -91.57
C ASN A 421 -37.77 13.32 -92.10
N ASN A 422 -38.81 13.26 -91.26
CA ASN A 422 -40.12 12.73 -91.66
C ASN A 422 -41.22 13.79 -91.74
N PHE A 423 -41.02 14.96 -91.13
CA PHE A 423 -41.97 16.07 -91.20
C PHE A 423 -41.40 17.26 -92.00
N VAL A 424 -42.30 18.08 -92.54
CA VAL A 424 -41.92 19.34 -93.19
C VAL A 424 -41.52 20.35 -92.12
N ALA A 425 -40.25 20.76 -92.15
CA ALA A 425 -39.68 21.69 -91.19
C ALA A 425 -39.90 23.15 -91.59
N ASP A 426 -39.99 23.44 -92.90
CA ASP A 426 -40.15 24.80 -93.43
C ASP A 426 -40.60 24.79 -94.91
N VAL A 427 -41.05 25.94 -95.43
CA VAL A 427 -41.48 26.14 -96.83
C VAL A 427 -40.95 27.47 -97.37
N GLN A 428 -40.38 27.49 -98.58
CA GLN A 428 -39.83 28.71 -99.21
C GLN A 428 -40.06 28.74 -100.73
N LEU A 429 -39.73 29.86 -101.36
CA LEU A 429 -39.47 29.95 -102.80
C LEU A 429 -37.96 29.82 -103.06
N GLY A 430 -37.56 28.92 -103.98
CA GLY A 430 -36.17 28.67 -104.32
C GLY A 430 -35.58 29.69 -105.31
N ALA A 431 -34.35 29.43 -105.77
CA ALA A 431 -33.69 30.30 -106.75
C ALA A 431 -34.52 30.37 -108.04
N GLY A 432 -34.89 31.58 -108.44
CA GLY A 432 -35.64 31.83 -109.66
C GLY A 432 -34.79 31.61 -110.91
N THR A 433 -35.45 31.18 -111.98
CA THR A 433 -34.88 31.15 -113.33
C THR A 433 -35.81 31.92 -114.27
N SER A 434 -35.33 32.16 -115.49
CA SER A 434 -36.10 32.83 -116.52
C SER A 434 -36.15 32.01 -117.80
N VAL A 435 -37.22 32.23 -118.58
CA VAL A 435 -37.32 31.69 -119.94
C VAL A 435 -37.83 32.77 -120.86
N THR A 436 -37.21 32.89 -122.02
CA THR A 436 -37.70 33.72 -123.13
C THR A 436 -38.91 33.04 -123.74
N THR A 437 -40.03 33.75 -123.83
CA THR A 437 -41.29 33.25 -124.38
C THR A 437 -41.54 33.73 -125.82
N TRP A 438 -40.64 34.55 -126.37
CA TRP A 438 -40.72 35.10 -127.72
C TRP A 438 -40.40 34.05 -128.82
N ASN A 439 -41.33 33.91 -129.78
CA ASN A 439 -41.36 32.98 -130.93
C ASN A 439 -41.68 31.48 -130.70
N ASN A 440 -41.63 30.97 -129.47
CA ASN A 440 -42.04 29.59 -129.13
C ASN A 440 -43.46 29.56 -128.53
N ALA A 441 -44.47 29.73 -129.38
CA ALA A 441 -45.88 29.68 -128.96
C ALA A 441 -46.20 28.30 -128.33
N GLY A 442 -46.58 28.29 -127.05
CA GLY A 442 -47.10 27.11 -126.35
C GLY A 442 -46.10 26.33 -125.48
N SER A 443 -44.81 26.66 -125.47
CA SER A 443 -43.85 26.02 -124.56
C SER A 443 -43.74 26.76 -123.22
N TRP A 444 -44.81 26.77 -122.43
CA TRP A 444 -44.69 27.18 -121.03
C TRP A 444 -43.86 26.13 -120.29
N PRO A 445 -42.94 26.52 -119.39
CA PRO A 445 -42.38 25.56 -118.46
C PRO A 445 -43.50 25.13 -117.51
N ASN A 446 -44.30 24.15 -117.91
CA ASN A 446 -45.20 23.41 -117.02
C ASN A 446 -44.35 22.44 -116.20
N THR A 447 -43.41 22.99 -115.46
CA THR A 447 -42.53 22.23 -114.58
C THR A 447 -43.25 22.14 -113.23
N PRO A 448 -43.73 20.95 -112.83
CA PRO A 448 -44.46 20.79 -111.57
C PRO A 448 -43.65 21.35 -110.41
N GLY A 449 -44.30 22.16 -109.57
CA GLY A 449 -43.67 22.77 -108.41
C GLY A 449 -43.13 24.18 -108.60
N TYR A 450 -43.24 24.78 -109.78
CA TYR A 450 -42.82 26.15 -110.01
C TYR A 450 -44.00 27.10 -110.07
N VAL A 451 -43.81 28.30 -109.51
CA VAL A 451 -44.76 29.40 -109.55
C VAL A 451 -44.14 30.61 -110.23
N VAL A 452 -44.95 31.38 -110.97
CA VAL A 452 -44.49 32.62 -111.60
C VAL A 452 -44.22 33.66 -110.51
N THR A 453 -43.04 34.29 -110.58
CA THR A 453 -42.59 35.30 -109.60
C THR A 453 -42.55 36.70 -110.16
N SER A 454 -42.28 36.88 -111.46
CA SER A 454 -42.40 38.16 -112.17
C SER A 454 -42.39 37.95 -113.69
N VAL A 455 -42.66 39.01 -114.46
CA VAL A 455 -42.68 39.03 -115.94
C VAL A 455 -41.85 40.21 -116.44
N TRP A 456 -41.27 40.12 -117.64
CA TRP A 456 -40.48 41.21 -118.23
C TRP A 456 -40.67 41.33 -119.75
N LYS A 457 -40.29 42.50 -120.28
CA LYS A 457 -40.38 42.86 -121.70
C LYS A 457 -39.06 43.49 -122.17
N ASP A 458 -38.77 43.39 -123.45
CA ASP A 458 -37.71 44.15 -124.09
C ASP A 458 -38.15 45.58 -124.43
N ASN A 459 -37.23 46.37 -124.98
CA ASN A 459 -37.43 47.80 -125.23
C ASN A 459 -38.41 48.11 -126.38
N GLN A 460 -39.05 47.08 -126.99
CA GLN A 460 -39.98 47.17 -128.12
C GLN A 460 -41.44 46.88 -127.71
N GLY A 461 -41.68 46.41 -126.49
CA GLY A 461 -42.89 46.73 -125.69
C GLY A 461 -44.21 45.98 -125.96
N GLU A 462 -44.33 45.17 -127.00
CA GLU A 462 -45.64 44.65 -127.44
C GLU A 462 -46.13 43.38 -126.69
N ASN A 463 -45.28 42.38 -126.39
CA ASN A 463 -45.67 41.12 -125.72
C ASN A 463 -44.86 40.83 -124.44
N ILE A 464 -45.23 39.78 -123.67
CA ILE A 464 -44.36 39.26 -122.60
C ILE A 464 -43.20 38.52 -123.27
N ASP A 465 -42.00 39.06 -123.12
CA ASP A 465 -40.80 38.51 -123.78
C ASP A 465 -40.12 37.45 -122.92
N GLY A 466 -40.34 37.48 -121.60
CA GLY A 466 -40.00 36.37 -120.73
C GLY A 466 -40.65 36.43 -119.34
N ILE A 467 -40.57 35.31 -118.66
CA ILE A 467 -41.08 35.14 -117.29
C ILE A 467 -39.95 34.74 -116.35
N ASN A 468 -40.02 35.22 -115.11
CA ASN A 468 -39.23 34.70 -114.00
C ASN A 468 -40.12 33.79 -113.16
N TYR A 469 -39.65 32.59 -112.88
CA TYR A 469 -40.38 31.59 -112.11
C TYR A 469 -39.44 30.89 -111.14
N ALA A 470 -39.97 30.53 -109.97
CA ALA A 470 -39.20 29.91 -108.90
C ALA A 470 -39.90 28.67 -108.37
N PRO A 471 -39.16 27.65 -107.90
CA PRO A 471 -39.76 26.47 -107.33
C PRO A 471 -40.33 26.77 -105.94
N LEU A 472 -41.56 26.33 -105.65
CA LEU A 472 -42.05 26.18 -104.28
C LEU A 472 -41.31 24.99 -103.67
N GLN A 473 -40.59 25.22 -102.58
CA GLN A 473 -39.78 24.21 -101.93
C GLN A 473 -40.26 23.93 -100.51
N LYS A 474 -40.22 22.67 -100.10
CA LYS A 474 -40.41 22.23 -98.71
C LYS A 474 -39.10 21.69 -98.17
N ARG A 475 -38.77 22.00 -96.91
CA ARG A 475 -37.61 21.45 -96.23
C ARG A 475 -38.01 20.20 -95.47
N VAL A 476 -37.36 19.08 -95.78
CA VAL A 476 -37.44 17.84 -95.02
C VAL A 476 -36.00 17.41 -94.72
N GLY A 477 -35.69 17.22 -93.44
CA GLY A 477 -34.31 17.13 -92.98
C GLY A 477 -33.55 18.41 -93.31
N ASN A 478 -32.34 18.24 -93.86
CA ASN A 478 -31.49 19.37 -94.29
C ASN A 478 -31.63 19.71 -95.78
N GLN A 479 -32.58 19.09 -96.48
CA GLN A 479 -32.72 19.25 -97.93
C GLN A 479 -34.01 19.98 -98.28
N TRP A 480 -33.89 20.91 -99.22
CA TRP A 480 -35.01 21.58 -99.86
C TRP A 480 -35.44 20.79 -101.08
N TYR A 481 -36.69 20.34 -101.08
CA TYR A 481 -37.31 19.63 -102.19
C TYR A 481 -38.27 20.56 -102.88
N THR A 482 -38.14 20.71 -104.21
CA THR A 482 -39.21 21.31 -105.00
C THR A 482 -40.46 20.44 -104.88
N VAL A 483 -41.56 21.06 -104.46
CA VAL A 483 -42.85 20.39 -104.29
C VAL A 483 -43.26 19.86 -105.66
N GLN A 484 -43.40 18.56 -105.83
CA GLN A 484 -43.99 18.06 -107.07
C GLN A 484 -45.47 18.37 -107.06
N GLY A 485 -45.96 19.01 -108.12
CA GLY A 485 -47.40 19.14 -108.34
C GLY A 485 -48.01 17.74 -108.39
N GLY A 486 -49.07 17.51 -107.61
CA GLY A 486 -49.68 16.20 -107.54
C GLY A 486 -50.11 15.73 -108.93
N THR A 487 -49.60 14.58 -109.37
CA THR A 487 -50.38 13.73 -110.27
C THR A 487 -51.47 13.14 -109.39
N THR A 488 -52.70 13.64 -109.52
CA THR A 488 -53.90 13.03 -108.92
C THR A 488 -53.96 11.54 -109.23
#